data_AF-A0A5B6ZWN7-F1
#
_entry.id   AF-A0A5B6ZWN7-F1
#
_cell.length_a   1.000
_cell.length_b   1.000
_cell.length_c   1.000
_cell.angle_alpha   90.00
_cell.angle_beta   90.00
_cell.angle_gamma   90.00
#
_symmetry.space_group_name_H-M   'P 1'
#
loop_
_entity.id
_entity.type
_entity.pdbx_description
1 polymer ?
#
loop_
_entity_poly.entity_id
_entity_poly.type
_entity_poly.pdbx_seq_one_letter_code
_entity_poly.pdbx_strand_id
1 'polypeptide(L)'
;SNMAYSKNEKRYKKLLCTVDLTKDFFFSYSFHVMRSLQKNLCNHETGHVLYETMFVWNEFLTRGIRNHLKNTLWTVALVYGFFKQVKLSISGRDFKLALIARRSCHYAGTRYLKRGVNEKGRVANDVETEQ
;
A
#
# COMPACT_ATOMS: atom_id res chain seq x y z
N SER A 1 -13.97 -31.29 -17.03
CA SER A 1 -12.89 -30.29 -17.02
C SER A 1 -13.28 -28.94 -16.40
N ASN A 2 -14.56 -28.51 -16.34
CA ASN A 2 -14.96 -27.20 -15.75
C ASN A 2 -15.22 -27.17 -14.23
N MET A 3 -15.43 -28.30 -13.55
CA MET A 3 -15.78 -28.31 -12.13
C MET A 3 -14.62 -28.03 -11.17
N ALA A 4 -13.38 -28.39 -11.53
CA ALA A 4 -12.21 -28.19 -10.68
C ALA A 4 -11.79 -26.71 -10.60
N TYR A 5 -11.94 -25.97 -11.70
CA TYR A 5 -11.75 -24.51 -11.75
C TYR A 5 -12.71 -23.80 -10.78
N SER A 6 -13.97 -24.25 -10.71
CA SER A 6 -14.98 -23.66 -9.83
C SER A 6 -14.61 -23.71 -8.33
N LYS A 7 -14.01 -24.79 -7.83
CA LYS A 7 -13.70 -24.92 -6.39
C LYS A 7 -12.55 -24.02 -5.96
N ASN A 8 -11.46 -24.00 -6.74
CA ASN A 8 -10.30 -23.15 -6.44
C ASN A 8 -10.65 -21.66 -6.63
N GLU A 9 -11.39 -21.31 -7.68
CA GLU A 9 -11.86 -19.95 -7.90
C GLU A 9 -12.75 -19.46 -6.75
N LYS A 10 -13.74 -20.26 -6.32
CA LYS A 10 -14.57 -19.94 -5.15
C LYS A 10 -13.74 -19.73 -3.89
N ARG A 11 -12.70 -20.54 -3.68
CA ARG A 11 -11.77 -20.39 -2.55
C ARG A 11 -11.01 -19.06 -2.64
N TYR A 12 -10.42 -18.72 -3.79
CA TYR A 12 -9.70 -17.45 -3.95
C TYR A 12 -10.61 -16.23 -3.84
N LYS A 13 -11.82 -16.30 -4.41
CA LYS A 13 -12.83 -15.26 -4.26
C LYS A 13 -13.19 -15.05 -2.79
N LYS A 14 -13.40 -16.13 -2.03
CA LYS A 14 -13.64 -16.04 -0.59
C LYS A 14 -12.48 -15.39 0.15
N LEU A 15 -11.23 -15.77 -0.15
CA LEU A 15 -10.05 -15.13 0.44
C LEU A 15 -9.99 -13.63 0.11
N LEU A 16 -10.25 -13.24 -1.14
CA LEU A 16 -10.28 -11.82 -1.51
C LEU A 16 -11.38 -11.06 -0.76
N CYS A 17 -12.57 -11.64 -0.64
CA CYS A 17 -13.68 -11.04 0.11
C CYS A 17 -13.42 -10.93 1.62
N THR A 18 -12.44 -11.64 2.18
CA THR A 18 -12.05 -11.44 3.60
C THR A 18 -11.23 -10.17 3.81
N VAL A 19 -10.73 -9.54 2.75
CA VAL A 19 -10.02 -8.26 2.84
C VAL A 19 -11.05 -7.14 2.94
N ASP A 20 -11.12 -6.53 4.12
CA ASP A 20 -11.95 -5.34 4.37
C ASP A 20 -11.17 -4.08 3.96
N LEU A 21 -11.52 -3.51 2.81
CA LEU A 21 -10.88 -2.30 2.29
C LEU A 21 -11.23 -1.04 3.08
N THR A 22 -12.17 -1.11 4.04
CA THR A 22 -12.55 0.03 4.89
C THR A 22 -11.68 0.17 6.13
N LYS A 23 -10.87 -0.86 6.44
CA LYS A 23 -10.02 -0.90 7.64
C LYS A 23 -8.56 -0.86 7.25
N ASP A 24 -7.80 0.02 7.90
CA ASP A 24 -6.34 0.07 7.78
C ASP A 24 -5.84 0.30 6.34
N PHE A 25 -6.70 0.79 5.45
CA PHE A 25 -6.36 1.20 4.10
C PHE A 25 -6.61 2.68 3.93
N PHE A 26 -5.69 3.35 3.24
CA PHE A 26 -5.80 4.77 2.93
C PHE A 26 -5.19 5.09 1.57
N PHE A 27 -5.65 6.17 0.97
CA PHE A 27 -5.14 6.69 -0.29
C PHE A 27 -5.34 8.21 -0.36
N SER A 28 -4.68 8.85 -1.31
CA SER A 28 -4.94 10.24 -1.66
C SER A 28 -4.88 10.41 -3.18
N TYR A 29 -5.74 11.28 -3.71
CA TYR A 29 -5.75 11.62 -5.14
C TYR A 29 -4.64 12.63 -5.50
N SER A 30 -4.29 13.50 -4.57
CA SER A 30 -3.37 14.62 -4.79
C SER A 30 -1.99 14.43 -4.15
N PHE A 31 -1.82 13.40 -3.32
CA PHE A 31 -0.57 13.14 -2.63
C PHE A 31 -0.16 11.67 -2.75
N HIS A 32 1.11 11.43 -3.01
CA HIS A 32 1.68 10.09 -3.11
C HIS A 32 1.94 9.51 -1.71
N VAL A 33 0.86 9.04 -1.05
CA VAL A 33 0.88 8.48 0.32
C VAL A 33 1.74 7.22 0.46
N MET A 34 2.07 6.54 -0.65
CA MET A 34 2.95 5.38 -0.66
C MET A 34 4.44 5.74 -0.53
N ARG A 35 4.78 7.04 -0.54
CA ARG A 35 6.13 7.57 -0.36
C ARG A 35 6.19 8.41 0.92
N SER A 36 7.39 8.48 1.51
CA SER A 36 7.67 9.49 2.53
C SER A 36 7.67 10.89 1.94
N LEU A 37 7.43 11.90 2.77
CA LEU A 37 7.49 13.32 2.41
C LEU A 37 8.84 13.67 1.77
N GLN A 38 9.94 13.21 2.37
CA GLN A 38 11.28 13.42 1.83
C GLN A 38 11.39 12.89 0.38
N LYS A 39 10.90 11.68 0.11
CA LYS A 39 10.92 11.12 -1.26
C LYS A 39 10.02 11.91 -2.22
N ASN A 40 8.87 12.39 -1.75
CA ASN A 40 7.99 13.23 -2.57
C ASN A 40 8.61 14.60 -2.91
N LEU A 41 9.49 15.12 -2.06
CA LEU A 41 10.19 16.39 -2.29
C LEU A 41 11.45 16.23 -3.14
N CYS A 42 12.19 15.12 -2.99
CA CYS A 42 13.48 14.91 -3.65
C CYS A 42 13.40 14.18 -4.99
N ASN A 43 12.36 13.35 -5.23
CA ASN A 43 12.28 12.53 -6.45
C ASN A 43 11.22 13.06 -7.40
N HIS A 44 11.64 13.36 -8.64
CA HIS A 44 10.76 13.78 -9.74
C HIS A 44 10.26 12.61 -10.61
N GLU A 45 10.37 11.37 -10.12
CA GLU A 45 9.81 10.21 -10.82
C GLU A 45 8.30 10.32 -10.94
N THR A 46 7.77 10.18 -12.14
CA THR A 46 6.34 10.27 -12.45
C THR A 46 5.84 9.01 -13.16
N GLY A 47 4.52 8.87 -13.26
CA GLY A 47 3.89 7.78 -14.01
C GLY A 47 4.00 6.41 -13.33
N HIS A 48 4.32 5.37 -14.12
CA HIS A 48 4.23 3.97 -13.68
C HIS A 48 5.22 3.59 -12.59
N VAL A 49 6.43 4.14 -12.64
CA VAL A 49 7.53 3.81 -11.70
C VAL A 49 7.14 4.14 -10.25
N LEU A 50 6.31 5.16 -10.04
CA LEU A 50 5.74 5.53 -8.74
C LEU A 50 4.97 4.38 -8.06
N TYR A 51 4.33 3.54 -8.87
CA TYR A 51 3.43 2.48 -8.40
C TYR A 51 4.15 1.15 -8.14
N GLU A 52 5.42 1.03 -8.54
CA GLU A 52 6.27 -0.14 -8.31
C GLU A 52 6.94 -0.12 -6.92
N THR A 53 6.29 0.48 -5.94
CA THR A 53 6.79 0.52 -4.56
C THR A 53 6.20 -0.60 -3.72
N MET A 54 6.94 -1.03 -2.72
CA MET A 54 6.50 -2.05 -1.76
C MET A 54 5.29 -1.63 -0.91
N PHE A 55 4.86 -0.38 -0.96
CA PHE A 55 3.74 0.14 -0.18
C PHE A 55 2.44 0.26 -0.99
N VAL A 56 2.46 -0.02 -2.29
CA VAL A 56 1.27 -0.06 -3.14
C VAL A 56 0.66 -1.46 -3.04
N TRP A 57 -0.31 -1.63 -2.16
CA TRP A 57 -0.92 -2.93 -1.88
C TRP A 57 -1.64 -3.50 -3.11
N ASN A 58 -2.33 -2.65 -3.88
CA ASN A 58 -3.09 -3.04 -5.06
C ASN A 58 -2.26 -3.06 -6.36
N GLU A 59 -0.92 -3.02 -6.28
CA GLU A 59 -0.04 -2.98 -7.46
C GLU A 59 -0.41 -4.07 -8.46
N PHE A 60 -0.45 -5.33 -8.01
CA PHE A 60 -0.73 -6.48 -8.85
C PHE A 60 -2.12 -6.40 -9.51
N LEU A 61 -3.13 -5.98 -8.75
CA LEU A 61 -4.52 -5.87 -9.20
C LEU A 61 -4.69 -4.82 -10.31
N THR A 62 -3.90 -3.76 -10.25
CA THR A 62 -4.02 -2.58 -11.14
C THR A 62 -2.98 -2.58 -12.26
N ARG A 63 -2.02 -3.52 -12.24
CA ARG A 63 -0.93 -3.65 -13.22
C ARG A 63 -1.42 -3.81 -14.66
N GLY A 64 -2.50 -4.58 -14.87
CA GLY A 64 -3.06 -4.78 -16.21
C GLY A 64 -3.54 -3.46 -16.83
N ILE A 65 -4.35 -2.70 -16.10
CA ILE A 65 -4.86 -1.38 -16.52
C ILE A 65 -3.70 -0.43 -16.79
N ARG A 66 -2.74 -0.36 -15.86
CA ARG A 66 -1.54 0.46 -15.99
C ARG A 66 -0.74 0.14 -17.25
N ASN A 67 -0.48 -1.15 -17.50
CA ASN A 67 0.33 -1.59 -18.63
C ASN A 67 -0.34 -1.33 -19.98
N HIS A 68 -1.67 -1.39 -20.05
CA HIS A 68 -2.41 -1.13 -21.29
C HIS A 68 -2.58 0.36 -21.55
N LEU A 69 -3.02 1.13 -20.55
CA LEU A 69 -3.35 2.54 -20.73
C LEU A 69 -2.14 3.47 -20.64
N LYS A 70 -0.99 2.95 -20.17
CA LYS A 70 0.26 3.72 -19.99
C LYS A 70 0.09 5.00 -19.16
N ASN A 71 -0.90 5.02 -18.27
CA ASN A 71 -1.12 6.08 -17.30
C ASN A 71 -1.60 5.53 -15.94
N THR A 72 -1.71 6.43 -14.96
CA THR A 72 -2.18 6.13 -13.60
C THR A 72 -3.53 6.79 -13.28
N LEU A 73 -4.21 7.40 -14.27
CA LEU A 73 -5.45 8.17 -14.06
C LEU A 73 -6.60 7.30 -13.54
N TRP A 74 -6.63 6.03 -13.96
CA TRP A 74 -7.70 5.07 -13.63
C TRP A 74 -7.41 4.24 -12.37
N THR A 75 -6.28 4.48 -11.72
CA THR A 75 -5.81 3.65 -10.61
C THR A 75 -5.30 4.53 -9.48
N VAL A 76 -5.67 4.22 -8.24
CA VAL A 76 -5.10 4.88 -7.06
C VAL A 76 -4.15 3.94 -6.34
N ALA A 77 -3.08 4.50 -5.75
CA ALA A 77 -2.17 3.75 -4.89
C ALA A 77 -2.84 3.49 -3.54
N LEU A 78 -3.31 2.26 -3.34
CA LEU A 78 -3.91 1.85 -2.08
C LEU A 78 -2.80 1.40 -1.13
N VAL A 79 -2.71 2.02 0.05
CA VAL A 79 -1.68 1.71 1.05
C VAL A 79 -2.33 1.02 2.24
N TYR A 80 -1.71 -0.05 2.73
CA TYR A 80 -2.13 -0.75 3.94
C TYR A 80 -1.28 -0.30 5.13
N GLY A 81 -1.91 0.02 6.25
CA GLY A 81 -1.25 0.45 7.48
C GLY A 81 -2.14 1.36 8.32
N PHE A 82 -1.55 2.43 8.87
CA PHE A 82 -2.23 3.34 9.78
C PHE A 82 -2.07 4.78 9.32
N PHE A 83 -3.15 5.55 9.39
CA PHE A 83 -3.13 6.99 9.16
C PHE A 83 -3.97 7.68 10.23
N LYS A 84 -3.39 8.69 10.87
CA LYS A 84 -4.13 9.56 11.79
C LYS A 84 -3.59 10.98 11.74
N GLN A 85 -4.49 11.94 11.69
CA GLN A 85 -4.15 13.35 11.79
C GLN A 85 -4.92 13.99 12.94
N VAL A 86 -4.23 14.78 13.75
CA VAL A 86 -4.81 15.51 14.88
C VAL A 86 -4.45 16.98 14.79
N LYS A 87 -5.41 17.86 15.12
CA LYS A 87 -5.15 19.30 15.29
C LYS A 87 -4.77 19.54 16.74
N LEU A 88 -3.64 20.21 16.96
CA LEU A 88 -3.10 20.52 18.28
C LEU A 88 -2.85 22.02 18.37
N SER A 89 -2.82 22.55 19.59
CA SER A 89 -2.46 23.94 19.87
C SER A 89 -1.48 23.97 21.03
N ILE A 90 -0.30 24.55 20.83
CA ILE A 90 0.74 24.70 21.85
C ILE A 90 1.20 26.15 21.84
N SER A 91 1.18 26.80 23.01
CA SER A 91 1.60 28.21 23.17
C SER A 91 0.91 29.17 22.21
N GLY A 92 -0.38 28.97 21.96
CA GLY A 92 -1.20 29.79 21.05
C GLY A 92 -0.96 29.54 19.56
N ARG A 93 -0.14 28.55 19.20
CA ARG A 93 0.10 28.17 17.80
C ARG A 93 -0.63 26.87 17.47
N ASP A 94 -1.52 26.95 16.49
CA ASP A 94 -2.22 25.79 15.96
C ASP A 94 -1.37 25.06 14.92
N PHE A 95 -1.27 23.74 15.04
CA PHE A 95 -0.63 22.89 14.04
C PHE A 95 -1.39 21.57 13.87
N LYS A 96 -1.08 20.87 12.78
CA LYS A 96 -1.61 19.53 12.48
C LYS A 96 -0.46 18.54 12.58
N LEU A 97 -0.64 17.52 13.40
CA LEU A 97 0.27 16.38 13.48
C LEU A 97 -0.35 15.22 12.70
N ALA A 98 0.40 14.66 11.75
CA ALA A 98 -0.02 13.47 11.00
C ALA A 98 0.95 12.33 11.34
N LEU A 99 0.41 11.16 11.65
CA LEU A 99 1.18 9.93 11.82
C LEU A 99 0.75 8.96 10.72
N ILE A 100 1.73 8.51 9.93
CA ILE A 100 1.52 7.56 8.83
C ILE A 100 2.41 6.35 9.07
N ALA A 101 1.81 5.16 9.11
CA ALA A 101 2.53 3.89 9.07
C ALA A 101 2.13 3.13 7.80
N ARG A 102 3.11 2.74 6.99
CA ARG A 102 2.91 2.03 5.73
C ARG A 102 3.49 0.63 5.86
N ARG A 103 2.68 -0.40 5.63
CA ARG A 103 3.13 -1.79 5.67
C ARG A 103 3.46 -2.29 4.27
N SER A 104 4.60 -2.94 4.15
CA SER A 104 5.06 -3.58 2.92
C SER A 104 4.09 -4.68 2.46
N CYS A 105 3.73 -4.67 1.18
CA CYS A 105 3.04 -5.77 0.50
C CYS A 105 4.01 -6.93 0.19
N HIS A 106 5.32 -6.65 0.21
CA HIS A 106 6.34 -7.64 -0.05
C HIS A 106 6.61 -8.54 1.16
N TYR A 107 6.82 -9.82 0.87
CA TYR A 107 7.18 -10.83 1.87
C TYR A 107 6.27 -10.82 3.13
N ALA A 108 5.00 -10.49 2.92
CA ALA A 108 3.99 -10.43 3.98
C ALA A 108 3.66 -11.83 4.49
N GLY A 109 3.40 -11.93 5.80
CA GLY A 109 2.93 -13.15 6.45
C GLY A 109 2.89 -13.02 7.95
N THR A 110 2.39 -14.04 8.63
CA THR A 110 2.27 -14.01 10.10
C THR A 110 3.65 -13.95 10.75
N ARG A 111 3.82 -13.02 11.71
CA ARG A 111 5.09 -12.69 12.41
C ARG A 111 5.85 -13.90 12.95
N TYR A 112 5.15 -14.98 13.30
CA TYR A 112 5.75 -16.19 13.85
C TYR A 112 6.13 -17.25 12.80
N LEU A 113 5.63 -17.15 11.57
CA LEU A 113 5.92 -18.08 10.46
C LEU A 113 6.82 -17.48 9.38
N LYS A 114 6.91 -16.14 9.32
CA LYS A 114 7.73 -15.40 8.37
C LYS A 114 8.59 -14.39 9.13
N ARG A 115 9.81 -14.81 9.46
CA ARG A 115 10.89 -13.96 9.97
C ARG A 115 12.05 -13.96 8.97
N GLY A 116 12.88 -12.94 9.04
CA GLY A 116 14.08 -12.83 8.21
C GLY A 116 13.81 -12.20 6.83
N VAL A 117 14.70 -12.51 5.90
CA VAL A 117 14.82 -11.87 4.60
C VAL A 117 14.62 -12.94 3.51
N ASN A 118 13.96 -12.59 2.41
CA ASN A 118 13.86 -13.48 1.25
C ASN A 118 15.06 -13.33 0.29
N GLU A 119 15.16 -14.19 -0.72
CA GLU A 119 16.25 -14.17 -1.73
C GLU A 119 16.39 -12.82 -2.47
N LYS A 120 15.36 -11.98 -2.46
CA LYS A 120 15.34 -10.64 -3.07
C LYS A 120 15.70 -9.52 -2.08
N GLY A 121 16.20 -9.86 -0.88
CA GLY A 121 16.59 -8.89 0.15
C GLY A 121 15.42 -8.24 0.89
N ARG A 122 14.18 -8.70 0.70
CA ARG A 122 12.98 -8.08 1.31
C ARG A 122 12.72 -8.67 2.69
N VAL A 123 12.66 -7.79 3.70
CA VAL A 123 12.36 -8.14 5.09
C VAL A 123 10.89 -8.47 5.26
N ALA A 124 10.58 -9.46 6.10
CA ALA A 124 9.21 -9.83 6.39
C ALA A 124 8.49 -8.74 7.20
N ASN A 125 7.31 -8.33 6.73
CA ASN A 125 6.45 -7.36 7.42
C ASN A 125 7.11 -6.01 7.71
N ASP A 126 7.90 -5.50 6.77
CA ASP A 126 8.49 -4.17 6.89
C ASP A 126 7.43 -3.06 7.02
N VAL A 127 7.69 -2.09 7.88
CA VAL A 127 6.79 -0.96 8.18
C VAL A 127 7.61 0.32 8.23
N GLU A 128 7.24 1.28 7.38
CA GLU A 128 7.77 2.65 7.44
C GLU A 128 6.81 3.52 8.27
N THR A 129 7.34 4.26 9.26
CA THR A 129 6.56 5.19 10.10
C THR A 129 7.07 6.60 9.93
N GLU A 130 6.17 7.56 9.75
CA GLU A 130 6.45 8.97 9.49
C GLU A 130 5.55 9.87 10.34
N GLN A 131 6.14 10.92 10.92
CA GLN A 131 5.50 11.93 11.78
C GLN A 131 5.73 13.33 11.22
#